data_AF-A0A5F8GJZ8-F1
#
_entry.id   AF-A0A5F8GJZ8-F1
#
_cell.length_a   1.000
_cell.length_b   1.000
_cell.length_c   1.000
_cell.angle_alpha   90.00
_cell.angle_beta   90.00
_cell.angle_gamma   90.00
#
_symmetry.space_group_name_H-M   'P 1'
#
loop_
_entity.id
_entity.type
_entity.pdbx_description
1 polymer ?
#
loop_
_entity_poly.entity_id
_entity_poly.type
_entity_poly.pdbx_seq_one_letter_code
_entity_poly.pdbx_strand_id
1 'polypeptide(L)' 'LVLERKKEIETGVPKSSKGKKMKSVSRDCYISKVFPQGNLIIVVLRNPLIADK' A
#
# COMPACT_ATOMS: atom_id res chain seq x y z
N LEU A 1 -1.42 6.72 -14.01
CA LEU A 1 -0.21 7.18 -13.28
C LEU A 1 0.87 6.12 -13.43
N VAL A 2 2.16 6.49 -13.44
CA VAL A 2 3.27 5.53 -13.45
C VAL A 2 4.04 5.72 -12.16
N LEU A 3 4.20 4.65 -11.38
CA LEU A 3 4.96 4.68 -10.13
C LEU A 3 6.20 3.81 -10.28
N GLU A 4 7.37 4.39 -10.02
CA GLU A 4 8.65 3.69 -10.00
C GLU A 4 9.17 3.63 -8.57
N ARG A 5 9.82 2.52 -8.19
CA ARG A 5 10.34 2.27 -6.83
C ARG A 5 9.26 2.43 -5.74
N LYS A 6 8.09 1.81 -5.97
CA LYS A 6 6.95 1.86 -5.04
C LYS A 6 7.11 0.81 -3.94
N LYS A 7 6.73 1.17 -2.72
CA LYS A 7 6.42 0.22 -1.65
C LYS A 7 4.91 0.14 -1.49
N GLU A 8 4.34 -1.05 -1.70
CA GLU A 8 2.95 -1.34 -1.41
C GLU A 8 2.83 -1.90 0.01
N ILE A 9 1.88 -1.37 0.78
CA ILE A 9 1.61 -1.80 2.15
C ILE A 9 0.15 -2.23 2.19
N GLU A 10 -0.08 -3.52 2.43
CA GLU A 10 -1.40 -4.08 2.59
C GLU A 10 -1.55 -4.57 4.03
N THR A 11 -2.58 -4.10 4.73
CA THR A 11 -2.89 -4.61 6.07
C THR A 11 -4.03 -5.61 5.97
N GLY A 12 -3.73 -6.87 6.26
CA GLY A 12 -4.72 -7.93 6.35
C GLY A 12 -5.16 -8.17 7.78
N VAL A 13 -6.46 -8.39 8.00
CA VAL A 13 -6.93 -9.01 9.24
C VAL A 13 -7.11 -10.49 8.96
N PRO A 14 -6.26 -11.37 9.52
CA PRO A 14 -6.37 -12.80 9.27
C PRO A 14 -7.71 -13.33 9.79
N LYS A 15 -8.30 -14.27 9.03
CA LYS A 15 -9.56 -14.91 9.41
C LYS A 15 -9.34 -15.73 10.68
N SER A 16 -10.04 -15.36 11.75
CA SER A 16 -9.99 -16.08 13.03
C SER A 16 -10.69 -17.43 12.93
N SER A 17 -10.04 -18.50 13.37
CA SER A 17 -10.63 -19.84 13.41
C SER A 17 -11.39 -20.15 14.71
N LYS A 18 -11.44 -19.23 15.69
CA LYS A 18 -12.08 -19.52 16.99
C LYS A 18 -12.38 -18.26 17.82
N GLY A 19 -13.24 -17.37 17.33
CA GLY A 19 -13.85 -16.26 18.10
C GLY A 19 -12.90 -15.19 18.69
N LYS A 20 -11.59 -15.32 18.53
CA LYS A 20 -10.59 -14.36 19.01
C LYS A 20 -10.28 -13.33 17.94
N LYS A 21 -10.30 -12.04 18.28
CA LYS A 21 -9.81 -10.97 17.41
C LYS A 21 -8.30 -11.14 17.21
N MET A 22 -7.88 -11.43 15.99
CA MET A 22 -6.45 -11.50 15.65
C MET A 22 -5.89 -10.11 15.39
N LYS A 23 -4.60 -9.94 15.64
CA LYS A 23 -3.86 -8.72 15.32
C LYS A 23 -3.79 -8.56 13.80
N SER A 24 -3.82 -7.31 13.34
CA SER A 24 -3.57 -6.99 11.94
C SER A 24 -2.15 -7.38 11.55
N VAL A 25 -1.99 -7.84 10.32
CA VAL A 25 -0.69 -8.20 9.73
C VAL A 25 -0.42 -7.23 8.59
N SER A 26 0.69 -6.50 8.66
CA SER A 26 1.17 -5.66 7.56
C SER A 26 2.01 -6.51 6.61
N ARG A 27 1.70 -6.44 5.32
CA ARG A 27 2.49 -7.03 4.24
C ARG A 27 3.04 -5.92 3.38
N ASP A 28 4.36 -5.95 3.21
CA ASP A 28 5.09 -4.94 2.47
C ASP A 28 5.67 -5.58 1.20
N CYS A 29 5.32 -5.05 0.03
CA CYS A 29 5.82 -5.51 -1.26
C CYS A 29 6.57 -4.38 -1.95
N TYR A 30 7.84 -4.61 -2.31
CA TYR A 30 8.60 -3.66 -3.11
C TYR A 30 8.42 -3.96 -4.59
N ILE A 31 7.95 -2.96 -5.34
CA ILE A 31 7.65 -3.09 -6.76
C ILE A 31 8.43 -2.02 -7.51
N SER A 32 9.29 -2.47 -8.42
CA SER A 32 10.15 -1.57 -9.20
C SER A 32 9.36 -0.63 -10.11
N LYS A 33 8.25 -1.10 -10.70
CA LYS A 33 7.39 -0.29 -11.57
C LYS A 33 5.95 -0.81 -11.60
N VAL A 34 4.97 0.08 -11.51
CA VAL A 34 3.53 -0.28 -11.59
C VAL A 34 2.71 0.80 -12.26
N PHE A 35 1.66 0.36 -12.97
CA PHE A 35 0.67 1.21 -13.63
C PHE A 35 -0.67 1.06 -12.92
N PRO A 36 -0.95 1.82 -11.85
CA PRO A 36 -2.24 1.77 -11.19
C PRO A 36 -3.33 2.32 -12.12
N GLN A 37 -4.44 1.59 -12.18
CA GLN A 37 -5.66 2.06 -12.82
C GLN A 37 -6.28 3.16 -11.95
N GLY A 38 -6.72 4.27 -12.56
CA GLY A 38 -7.13 5.47 -11.83
C GLY A 38 -8.31 5.28 -10.87
N ASN A 39 -9.13 4.25 -11.08
CA ASN A 39 -10.28 3.88 -10.24
C ASN A 39 -9.88 3.25 -8.88
N LEU A 40 -8.65 2.76 -8.72
CA LEU A 40 -8.17 2.18 -7.45
C LEU A 40 -7.61 3.26 -6.49
N ILE A 41 -7.45 4.50 -6.97
CA ILE A 41 -6.78 5.57 -6.23
C ILE A 41 -7.83 6.47 -5.59
N ILE A 42 -7.92 6.42 -4.26
CA ILE A 42 -8.88 7.24 -3.50
C ILE A 42 -8.26 8.59 -3.12
N VAL A 43 -6.99 8.59 -2.68
CA VAL A 43 -6.27 9.80 -2.24
C VAL A 43 -4.84 9.78 -2.77
N VAL A 44 -4.35 10.93 -3.24
CA VAL A 44 -2.94 11.15 -3.61
C VAL A 44 -2.38 12.25 -2.72
N LEU A 45 -1.39 11.91 -1.89
CA LEU A 45 -0.61 12.88 -1.14
C LEU A 45 0.71 13.16 -1.88
N ARG A 46 1.02 14.43 -2.12
CA ARG A 46 2.31 14.86 -2.68
C ARG A 46 3.19 15.33 -1.53
N ASN A 47 4.36 14.72 -1.33
CA ASN A 47 5.32 15.17 -0.34
C ASN A 47 6.32 16.15 -1.00
N PRO A 48 6.28 17.46 -0.70
CA PRO A 48 7.17 18.44 -1.32
C PRO A 48 8.64 18.24 -0.93
N LEU A 49 8.92 17.65 0.23
CA LEU A 49 10.30 17.45 0.73
C LEU A 49 11.11 16.44 -0.07
N ILE A 50 10.45 15.60 -0.86
CA ILE A 50 11.08 14.56 -1.70
C ILE A 50 11.10 14.99 -3.18
N ALA A 51 10.23 15.92 -3.57
CA ALA A 51 10.07 16.34 -4.97
C ALA A 51 11.13 17.36 -5.44
N ASP A 52 11.89 17.94 -4.52
CA ASP A 52 12.88 19.00 -4.79
C ASP A 52 14.31 18.44 -5.09
N LYS A 53 14.42 17.17 -5.51
CA LYS A 53 15.72 16.51 -5.74
C LYS A 53 15.77 15.72 -7.03
#